data_AF-A0A497CZH9-F1
#
_entry.id   AF-A0A497CZH9-F1
#
_cell.length_a   1.000
_cell.length_b   1.000
_cell.length_c   1.000
_cell.angle_alpha   90.00
_cell.angle_beta   90.00
_cell.angle_gamma   90.00
#
_symmetry.space_group_name_H-M   'P 1'
#
loop_
_entity.id
_entity.type
_entity.pdbx_description
1 polymer ?
#
loop_
_entity_poly.entity_id
_entity_poly.type
_entity_poly.pdbx_seq_one_letter_code
_entity_poly.pdbx_strand_id
1 'polypeptide(L)'
;MKTKSFELFKIIEIEINSICNRDCEFCPRYYNRSGIRKDKDGKLVRKQMSSEKVKAIIDEVTSAGFRGKIRFHRLSEPLVDARYLDFVKYASSKGLLVVDHTNGDILKTNPDLCKQLDGLVDEFTIGLYDYSTYKGKQKEIAFWKASSKKQKLHFHCLLNTQIFDRAQKCMIKSIKIPE
;
A
#
# COMPACT_ATOMS: atom_id res chain seq x y z
N MET A 1 35.06 22.62 13.89
CA MET A 1 34.38 21.35 14.23
C MET A 1 33.60 20.88 13.01
N LYS A 2 33.89 19.69 12.46
CA LYS A 2 32.98 19.07 11.49
C LYS A 2 31.77 18.56 12.28
N THR A 3 30.62 19.20 12.14
CA THR A 3 29.35 18.67 12.67
C THR A 3 29.11 17.31 12.02
N LYS A 4 29.03 16.24 12.82
CA LYS A 4 28.54 14.95 12.34
C LYS A 4 27.09 15.15 11.90
N SER A 5 26.89 15.26 10.60
CA SER A 5 25.56 15.25 9.98
C SER A 5 25.03 13.81 10.06
N PHE A 6 23.95 13.60 10.80
CA PHE A 6 23.22 12.34 10.74
C PHE A 6 22.49 12.26 9.40
N GLU A 7 22.64 11.14 8.69
CA GLU A 7 21.84 10.90 7.50
C GLU A 7 20.35 10.88 7.88
N LEU A 8 19.53 11.58 7.09
CA LEU A 8 18.09 11.46 7.21
C LEU A 8 17.67 10.01 6.94
N PHE A 9 16.51 9.63 7.46
CA PHE A 9 15.86 8.36 7.13
C PHE A 9 15.76 8.17 5.60
N LYS A 10 15.63 6.93 5.13
CA LYS A 10 15.58 6.60 3.69
C LYS A 10 14.15 6.54 3.14
N ILE A 11 13.17 6.27 4.00
CA ILE A 11 11.77 6.06 3.65
C ILE A 11 10.90 6.75 4.68
N ILE A 12 9.88 7.48 4.22
CA ILE A 12 8.77 7.96 5.05
C ILE A 12 7.54 7.13 4.74
N GLU A 13 6.79 6.76 5.78
CA GLU A 13 5.54 6.02 5.66
C GLU A 13 4.43 6.82 6.34
N ILE A 14 3.42 7.25 5.57
CA ILE A 14 2.28 8.04 6.05
C ILE A 14 1.04 7.16 5.91
N GLU A 15 0.42 6.79 7.02
CA GLU A 15 -0.89 6.13 6.98
C GLU A 15 -1.99 7.15 6.68
N ILE A 16 -2.33 7.34 5.40
CA ILE A 16 -3.34 8.33 4.98
C ILE A 16 -4.76 7.95 5.41
N ASN A 17 -5.01 6.64 5.56
CA ASN A 17 -6.25 6.06 6.06
C ASN A 17 -5.98 4.76 6.83
N SER A 18 -6.85 4.40 7.78
CA SER A 18 -6.67 3.20 8.63
C SER A 18 -7.28 1.91 8.07
N ILE A 19 -7.99 1.98 6.95
CA ILE A 19 -8.83 0.88 6.45
C ILE A 19 -8.17 0.13 5.30
N CYS A 20 -8.72 -1.04 5.00
CA CYS A 20 -8.25 -1.99 4.00
C CYS A 20 -9.47 -2.85 3.68
N ASN A 21 -9.72 -3.05 2.40
CA ASN A 21 -10.82 -3.84 1.86
C ASN A 21 -10.61 -5.37 2.02
N ARG A 22 -9.52 -5.80 2.67
CA ARG A 22 -9.27 -7.20 3.06
C ARG A 22 -9.14 -7.34 4.57
N ASP A 23 -9.64 -8.44 5.14
CA ASP A 23 -9.37 -8.91 6.50
C ASP A 23 -8.48 -10.16 6.44
N CYS A 24 -7.18 -9.94 6.33
CA CYS A 24 -6.22 -11.03 6.30
C CYS A 24 -5.92 -11.51 7.71
N GLU A 25 -6.09 -12.80 8.02
CA GLU A 25 -5.80 -13.36 9.36
C GLU A 25 -4.35 -13.14 9.83
N PHE A 26 -3.39 -13.11 8.89
CA PHE A 26 -1.99 -12.84 9.18
C PHE A 26 -1.67 -11.36 9.42
N CYS A 27 -2.61 -10.45 9.14
CA CYS A 27 -2.40 -9.03 9.37
C CYS A 27 -2.41 -8.74 10.87
N PRO A 28 -1.44 -7.97 11.41
CA PRO A 28 -1.44 -7.57 12.82
C PRO A 28 -2.72 -6.84 13.26
N ARG A 29 -3.49 -6.27 12.32
CA ARG A 29 -4.77 -5.61 12.60
C ARG A 29 -6.00 -6.54 12.61
N TYR A 30 -5.86 -7.83 12.35
CA TYR A 30 -7.00 -8.75 12.30
C TYR A 30 -7.76 -8.81 13.64
N TYR A 31 -7.02 -9.00 14.74
CA TYR A 31 -7.55 -9.04 16.11
C TYR A 31 -7.53 -7.69 16.84
N ASN A 32 -7.03 -6.63 16.21
CA ASN A 32 -7.01 -5.31 16.83
C ASN A 32 -8.45 -4.79 17.03
N ARG A 33 -8.77 -4.34 18.26
CA ARG A 33 -10.05 -3.75 18.67
C ARG A 33 -9.89 -2.37 19.33
N SER A 34 -8.78 -1.68 19.05
CA SER A 34 -8.43 -0.40 19.70
C SER A 34 -9.22 0.80 19.20
N GLY A 35 -10.11 0.64 18.22
CA GLY A 35 -10.81 1.75 17.56
C GLY A 35 -10.02 2.46 16.46
N ILE A 36 -8.78 2.02 16.15
CA ILE A 36 -7.99 2.59 15.05
C ILE A 36 -8.49 2.10 13.69
N ARG A 37 -8.73 0.79 13.56
CA ARG A 37 -9.29 0.14 12.36
C ARG A 37 -10.61 -0.58 12.64
N LYS A 38 -10.74 -1.19 13.82
CA LYS A 38 -11.96 -1.87 14.26
C LYS A 38 -12.36 -1.38 15.64
N ASP A 39 -13.66 -1.18 15.86
CA ASP A 39 -14.21 -0.91 17.18
C ASP A 39 -14.16 -2.17 18.08
N LYS A 40 -14.71 -2.05 19.30
CA LYS A 40 -14.79 -3.15 20.28
C LYS A 40 -15.54 -4.38 19.76
N ASP A 41 -16.49 -4.19 18.84
CA ASP A 41 -17.34 -5.24 18.27
C ASP A 41 -16.75 -5.81 16.97
N GLY A 42 -15.59 -5.29 16.54
CA GLY A 42 -14.89 -5.74 15.35
C GLY A 42 -15.35 -5.09 14.04
N LYS A 43 -16.23 -4.07 14.09
CA LYS A 43 -16.68 -3.35 12.90
C LYS A 43 -15.63 -2.35 12.45
N LEU A 44 -15.50 -2.15 11.15
CA LEU A 44 -14.52 -1.22 10.59
C LEU A 44 -14.79 0.23 11.03
N VAL A 45 -13.73 0.92 11.42
CA VAL A 45 -13.70 2.35 11.75
C VAL A 45 -12.68 3.00 10.84
N ARG A 46 -13.11 4.01 10.09
CA ARG A 46 -12.24 4.81 9.24
C ARG A 46 -11.67 5.97 10.04
N LYS A 47 -10.33 6.00 10.14
CA LYS A 47 -9.56 7.18 10.55
C LYS A 47 -8.77 7.64 9.34
N GLN A 48 -8.81 8.93 9.06
CA GLN A 48 -8.12 9.52 7.92
C GLN A 48 -7.33 10.73 8.39
N MET A 49 -6.07 10.80 7.93
CA MET A 49 -5.29 12.02 8.06
C MET A 49 -5.84 13.06 7.07
N SER A 50 -5.93 14.32 7.50
CA SER A 50 -6.39 15.39 6.63
C SER A 50 -5.39 15.61 5.48
N SER A 51 -5.89 16.06 4.33
CA SER A 51 -5.06 16.28 3.15
C SER A 51 -4.00 17.35 3.41
N GLU A 52 -4.36 18.38 4.16
CA GLU A 52 -3.49 19.48 4.58
C GLU A 52 -2.33 18.94 5.42
N LYS A 53 -2.62 18.03 6.36
CA LYS A 53 -1.57 17.44 7.20
C LYS A 53 -0.64 16.53 6.40
N VAL A 54 -1.15 15.74 5.47
CA VAL A 54 -0.33 14.90 4.57
C VAL A 54 0.61 15.78 3.74
N LYS A 55 0.08 16.84 3.11
CA LYS A 55 0.88 17.78 2.30
C LYS A 55 1.89 18.54 3.13
N ALA A 56 1.50 18.99 4.33
CA ALA A 56 2.42 19.64 5.28
C ALA A 56 3.59 18.73 5.66
N ILE A 57 3.36 17.44 5.93
CA ILE A 57 4.45 16.49 6.22
C ILE A 57 5.40 16.38 5.02
N ILE A 58 4.87 16.29 3.80
CA ILE A 58 5.67 16.25 2.56
C ILE A 58 6.49 17.54 2.38
N ASP A 59 5.90 18.71 2.67
CA ASP A 59 6.58 19.99 2.62
C ASP A 59 7.70 20.11 3.67
N GLU A 60 7.43 19.70 4.91
CA GLU A 60 8.40 19.74 6.01
C GLU A 60 9.63 18.89 5.67
N VAL A 61 9.43 17.64 5.23
CA VAL A 61 10.54 16.72 4.97
C VAL A 61 11.33 17.14 3.73
N THR A 62 10.66 17.62 2.69
CA THR A 62 11.34 18.09 1.47
C THR A 62 12.09 19.40 1.71
N SER A 63 11.57 20.30 2.55
CA SER A 63 12.26 21.51 3.00
C SER A 63 13.48 21.19 3.86
N ALA A 64 13.42 20.11 4.64
CA ALA A 64 14.57 19.58 5.39
C ALA A 64 15.63 18.86 4.51
N GLY A 65 15.43 18.82 3.19
CA GLY A 65 16.38 18.22 2.24
C GLY A 65 16.16 16.73 1.96
N PHE A 66 15.09 16.11 2.47
CA PHE A 66 14.77 14.72 2.15
C PHE A 66 14.36 14.56 0.68
N ARG A 67 14.98 13.60 -0.02
CA ARG A 67 14.68 13.23 -1.42
C ARG A 67 14.55 11.70 -1.59
N GLY A 68 14.18 11.02 -0.51
CA GLY A 68 14.07 9.56 -0.49
C GLY A 68 12.72 9.05 -0.96
N LYS A 69 12.35 7.86 -0.47
CA LYS A 69 11.10 7.20 -0.82
C LYS A 69 9.96 7.58 0.13
N ILE A 70 8.73 7.64 -0.38
CA ILE A 70 7.52 7.85 0.42
C ILE A 70 6.50 6.74 0.13
N ARG A 71 5.77 6.34 1.18
CA ARG A 71 4.68 5.37 1.19
C ARG A 71 3.43 6.01 1.78
N PHE A 72 2.27 5.69 1.21
CA PHE A 72 0.97 6.13 1.70
C PHE A 72 0.16 5.01 2.39
N HIS A 73 0.76 3.84 2.57
CA HIS A 73 0.18 2.72 3.32
C HIS A 73 0.93 2.47 4.62
N ARG A 74 0.30 1.78 5.58
CA ARG A 74 0.98 1.16 6.72
C ARG A 74 0.47 -0.25 6.96
N LEU A 75 -0.71 -0.35 7.57
CA LEU A 75 -1.47 -1.58 7.75
C LEU A 75 -2.89 -1.34 7.19
N SER A 76 -2.93 -0.70 6.03
CA SER A 76 -4.09 -0.18 5.32
C SER A 76 -3.91 -0.39 3.81
N GLU A 77 -5.02 -0.32 3.06
CA GLU A 77 -4.98 -0.27 1.60
C GLU A 77 -4.99 1.20 1.17
N PRO A 78 -3.91 1.72 0.56
CA PRO A 78 -3.84 3.13 0.20
C PRO A 78 -4.85 3.49 -0.88
N LEU A 79 -5.13 2.57 -1.83
CA LEU A 79 -6.01 2.81 -2.97
C LEU A 79 -7.51 2.91 -2.62
N VAL A 80 -7.87 2.59 -1.39
CA VAL A 80 -9.22 2.80 -0.86
C VAL A 80 -9.48 4.29 -0.59
N ASP A 81 -8.43 5.09 -0.41
CA ASP A 81 -8.57 6.53 -0.26
C ASP A 81 -8.61 7.21 -1.63
N ALA A 82 -9.74 7.83 -1.98
CA ALA A 82 -9.92 8.53 -3.25
C ALA A 82 -8.89 9.65 -3.49
N ARG A 83 -8.24 10.14 -2.41
CA ARG A 83 -7.21 11.18 -2.48
C ARG A 83 -5.83 10.63 -2.81
N TYR A 84 -5.64 9.30 -2.86
CA TYR A 84 -4.34 8.67 -3.12
C TYR A 84 -3.64 9.26 -4.34
N LEU A 85 -4.33 9.37 -5.48
CA LEU A 85 -3.75 9.92 -6.71
C LEU A 85 -3.24 11.36 -6.54
N ASP A 86 -3.95 12.20 -5.77
CA ASP A 86 -3.51 13.58 -5.46
C ASP A 86 -2.22 13.56 -4.63
N PHE A 87 -2.12 12.69 -3.62
CA PHE A 87 -0.91 12.55 -2.80
C PHE A 87 0.28 12.04 -3.60
N VAL A 88 0.09 11.07 -4.49
CA VAL A 88 1.15 10.59 -5.39
C VAL A 88 1.64 11.71 -6.30
N LYS A 89 0.73 12.43 -6.97
CA LYS A 89 1.09 13.59 -7.81
C LYS A 89 1.86 14.65 -7.02
N TYR A 90 1.39 14.96 -5.82
CA TYR A 90 1.99 15.96 -4.97
C TYR A 90 3.41 15.57 -4.53
N ALA A 91 3.60 14.35 -4.02
CA ALA A 91 4.92 13.84 -3.66
C ALA A 91 5.89 13.78 -4.85
N SER A 92 5.42 13.32 -6.00
CA SER A 92 6.21 13.29 -7.25
C SER A 92 6.64 14.69 -7.67
N SER A 93 5.74 15.69 -7.59
CA SER A 93 6.07 17.09 -7.88
C SER A 93 7.13 17.70 -6.95
N LYS A 94 7.32 17.10 -5.77
CA LYS A 94 8.35 17.49 -4.78
C LYS A 94 9.65 16.71 -4.94
N GLY A 95 9.75 15.86 -5.97
CA GLY A 95 10.94 15.04 -6.26
C GLY A 95 11.12 13.86 -5.32
N LEU A 96 10.05 13.40 -4.66
CA LEU A 96 10.08 12.16 -3.87
C LEU A 96 9.73 10.96 -4.76
N LEU A 97 10.32 9.80 -4.43
CA LEU A 97 9.99 8.55 -5.10
C LEU A 97 8.83 7.88 -4.38
N VAL A 98 7.70 7.67 -5.06
CA VAL A 98 6.54 7.01 -4.47
C VAL A 98 6.70 5.51 -4.62
N VAL A 99 6.80 4.81 -3.50
CA VAL A 99 6.83 3.35 -3.45
C VAL A 99 5.70 2.90 -2.57
N ASP A 100 4.82 2.02 -3.01
CA ASP A 100 3.65 1.62 -2.20
C ASP A 100 3.35 0.14 -2.29
N HIS A 101 2.63 -0.38 -1.31
CA HIS A 101 2.15 -1.75 -1.29
C HIS A 101 0.63 -1.73 -1.43
N THR A 102 0.10 -2.66 -2.22
CA THR A 102 -1.33 -2.80 -2.44
C THR A 102 -1.71 -4.27 -2.57
N ASN A 103 -2.93 -4.61 -2.19
CA ASN A 103 -3.53 -5.90 -2.53
C ASN A 103 -4.02 -5.97 -4.00
N GLY A 104 -4.13 -4.83 -4.67
CA GLY A 104 -4.47 -4.72 -6.09
C GLY A 104 -5.97 -4.82 -6.43
N ASP A 105 -6.87 -5.06 -5.48
CA ASP A 105 -8.31 -5.22 -5.75
C ASP A 105 -8.93 -3.99 -6.43
N ILE A 106 -8.55 -2.79 -5.97
CA ILE A 106 -9.04 -1.53 -6.53
C ILE A 106 -8.55 -1.34 -7.96
N LEU A 107 -7.28 -1.64 -8.26
CA LEU A 107 -6.75 -1.48 -9.63
C LEU A 107 -7.38 -2.47 -10.62
N LYS A 108 -7.67 -3.71 -10.18
CA LYS A 108 -8.36 -4.70 -11.02
C LYS A 108 -9.76 -4.25 -11.44
N THR A 109 -10.43 -3.48 -10.60
CA THR A 109 -11.79 -2.97 -10.85
C THR A 109 -11.81 -1.55 -11.40
N ASN A 110 -10.66 -0.86 -11.45
CA ASN A 110 -10.52 0.51 -11.93
C ASN A 110 -9.31 0.64 -12.89
N PRO A 111 -9.48 0.27 -14.18
CA PRO A 111 -8.40 0.32 -15.17
C PRO A 111 -7.91 1.74 -15.45
N ASP A 112 -8.76 2.76 -15.31
CA ASP A 112 -8.37 4.16 -15.51
C ASP A 112 -7.41 4.62 -14.42
N LEU A 113 -7.68 4.29 -13.16
CA LEU A 113 -6.76 4.55 -12.06
C LEU A 113 -5.44 3.79 -12.26
N CYS A 114 -5.51 2.53 -12.68
CA CYS A 114 -4.31 1.74 -13.00
C CYS A 114 -3.45 2.43 -14.06
N LYS A 115 -4.05 2.97 -15.11
CA LYS A 115 -3.35 3.73 -16.17
C LYS A 115 -2.80 5.07 -15.67
N GLN A 116 -3.52 5.77 -14.81
CA GLN A 116 -3.07 7.04 -14.23
C GLN A 116 -1.86 6.88 -13.31
N LEU A 117 -1.77 5.74 -12.61
CA LEU A 117 -0.68 5.44 -11.69
C LEU A 117 0.55 4.85 -12.40
N ASP A 118 0.40 4.22 -13.57
CA ASP A 118 1.50 3.59 -14.31
C ASP A 118 2.60 4.61 -14.69
N GLY A 119 3.73 4.52 -13.98
CA GLY A 119 4.88 5.42 -14.12
C GLY A 119 4.80 6.70 -13.29
N LEU A 120 3.70 6.91 -12.57
CA LEU A 120 3.58 7.98 -11.56
C LEU A 120 3.93 7.44 -10.16
N VAL A 121 3.62 6.18 -9.89
CA VAL A 121 4.19 5.44 -8.76
C VAL A 121 5.46 4.76 -9.25
N ASP A 122 6.59 4.97 -8.57
CA ASP A 122 7.88 4.41 -9.00
C ASP A 122 7.94 2.89 -8.80
N GLU A 123 7.37 2.41 -7.70
CA GLU A 123 7.41 1.01 -7.29
C GLU A 123 6.10 0.59 -6.62
N PHE A 124 5.46 -0.46 -7.13
CA PHE A 124 4.38 -1.14 -6.42
C PHE A 124 4.82 -2.53 -5.97
N THR A 125 4.57 -2.85 -4.71
CA THR A 125 4.60 -4.24 -4.22
C THR A 125 3.18 -4.77 -4.14
N ILE A 126 2.85 -5.74 -4.98
CA ILE A 126 1.54 -6.38 -5.01
C ILE A 126 1.52 -7.57 -4.04
N GLY A 127 0.59 -7.56 -3.09
CA GLY A 127 0.34 -8.67 -2.17
C GLY A 127 -0.40 -9.81 -2.86
N LEU A 128 0.27 -10.95 -3.05
CA LEU A 128 -0.31 -12.18 -3.60
C LEU A 128 -0.60 -13.15 -2.46
N TYR A 129 -1.81 -13.08 -1.91
CA TYR A 129 -2.17 -13.80 -0.68
C TYR A 129 -3.32 -14.81 -0.85
N ASP A 130 -4.04 -14.74 -1.96
CA ASP A 130 -5.32 -15.41 -2.22
C ASP A 130 -5.26 -16.44 -3.36
N TYR A 131 -4.06 -16.86 -3.78
CA TYR A 131 -3.90 -17.95 -4.75
C TYR A 131 -3.99 -19.33 -4.08
N SER A 132 -4.68 -20.27 -4.73
CA SER A 132 -4.80 -21.66 -4.25
C SER A 132 -3.77 -22.61 -4.85
N THR A 133 -3.15 -22.24 -5.96
CA THR A 133 -2.19 -23.08 -6.70
C THR A 133 -1.02 -22.24 -7.21
N TYR A 134 0.12 -22.89 -7.45
CA TYR A 134 1.26 -22.24 -8.10
C TYR A 134 0.89 -21.69 -9.49
N LYS A 135 0.10 -22.43 -10.28
CA LYS A 135 -0.41 -21.96 -11.58
C LYS A 135 -1.26 -20.70 -11.44
N GLY A 136 -2.12 -20.64 -10.42
CA GLY A 136 -2.91 -19.43 -10.09
C GLY A 136 -2.01 -18.24 -9.76
N LYS A 137 -1.00 -18.44 -8.90
CA LYS A 137 0.01 -17.42 -8.59
C LYS A 137 0.71 -16.89 -9.85
N GLN A 138 1.14 -17.78 -10.75
CA GLN A 138 1.82 -17.36 -11.98
C GLN A 138 0.90 -16.58 -12.93
N LYS A 139 -0.39 -16.95 -13.01
CA LYS A 139 -1.39 -16.18 -13.77
C LYS A 139 -1.56 -14.76 -13.21
N GLU A 140 -1.63 -14.62 -11.89
CA GLU A 140 -1.72 -13.31 -11.23
C GLU A 140 -0.48 -12.45 -11.49
N ILE A 141 0.72 -13.03 -11.38
CA ILE A 141 1.97 -12.32 -11.72
C ILE A 141 1.97 -11.86 -13.19
N ALA A 142 1.54 -12.73 -14.12
CA ALA A 142 1.49 -12.42 -15.53
C ALA A 142 0.48 -11.29 -15.83
N PHE A 143 -0.68 -11.31 -15.17
CA PHE A 143 -1.67 -10.24 -15.25
C PHE A 143 -1.04 -8.88 -14.87
N TRP A 144 -0.45 -8.77 -13.68
CA TRP A 144 0.12 -7.51 -13.22
C TRP A 144 1.26 -6.99 -14.10
N LYS A 145 2.13 -7.89 -14.57
CA LYS A 145 3.19 -7.54 -15.52
C LYS A 145 2.65 -7.03 -16.85
N ALA A 146 1.48 -7.48 -17.29
CA ALA A 146 0.84 -6.99 -18.51
C ALA A 146 0.11 -5.65 -18.29
N SER A 147 -0.44 -5.42 -17.09
CA SER A 147 -1.22 -4.22 -16.74
C SER A 147 -0.41 -2.95 -16.50
N SER A 148 0.92 -3.06 -16.35
CA SER A 148 1.79 -1.95 -15.95
C SER A 148 3.10 -2.02 -16.72
N LYS A 149 3.47 -0.94 -17.43
CA LYS A 149 4.62 -0.94 -18.34
C LYS A 149 5.76 -0.04 -17.88
N LYS A 150 5.51 0.94 -17.00
CA LYS A 150 6.47 1.99 -16.67
C LYS A 150 6.99 1.89 -15.23
N GLN A 151 6.15 1.48 -14.29
CA GLN A 151 6.53 1.35 -12.89
C GLN A 151 7.14 -0.02 -12.57
N LYS A 152 7.99 -0.08 -11.53
CA LYS A 152 8.56 -1.34 -11.06
C LYS A 152 7.52 -2.12 -10.25
N LEU A 153 7.42 -3.42 -10.52
CA LEU A 153 6.53 -4.32 -9.81
C LEU A 153 7.31 -5.35 -9.00
N HIS A 154 6.99 -5.44 -7.71
CA HIS A 154 7.39 -6.50 -6.81
C HIS A 154 6.16 -7.31 -6.39
N PHE A 155 6.38 -8.55 -6.00
CA PHE A 155 5.31 -9.44 -5.56
C PHE A 155 5.65 -9.99 -4.19
N HIS A 156 4.80 -9.74 -3.19
CA HIS A 156 4.96 -10.29 -1.86
C HIS A 156 4.04 -11.49 -1.69
N CYS A 157 4.60 -12.60 -1.22
CA CYS A 157 3.87 -13.83 -0.92
C CYS A 157 4.23 -14.25 0.50
N LEU A 158 3.32 -14.94 1.19
CA LEU A 158 3.63 -15.49 2.52
C LEU A 158 4.71 -16.57 2.38
N LEU A 159 5.74 -16.49 3.23
CA LEU A 159 6.87 -17.43 3.28
C LEU A 159 6.39 -18.79 3.79
N ASN A 160 5.80 -19.59 2.89
CA ASN A 160 5.59 -21.03 3.11
C ASN A 160 5.49 -21.84 1.79
N THR A 161 5.77 -21.23 0.63
CA THR A 161 5.42 -21.82 -0.67
C THR A 161 6.60 -22.35 -1.48
N GLN A 162 7.72 -22.70 -0.86
CA GLN A 162 8.76 -23.45 -1.59
C GLN A 162 8.62 -24.97 -1.48
N ILE A 163 7.79 -25.51 -0.57
CA ILE A 163 7.88 -26.95 -0.25
C ILE A 163 6.59 -27.75 -0.47
N PHE A 164 5.38 -27.18 -0.50
CA PHE A 164 4.19 -28.02 -0.63
C PHE A 164 3.08 -27.46 -1.51
N ASP A 165 2.52 -28.36 -2.32
CA ASP A 165 1.28 -28.29 -3.11
C ASP A 165 0.01 -28.15 -2.22
N ARG A 166 0.15 -27.52 -1.05
CA ARG A 166 -0.93 -27.28 -0.11
C ARG A 166 -1.42 -25.85 -0.30
N ALA A 167 -2.63 -25.73 -0.81
CA ALA A 167 -3.36 -24.47 -0.90
C ALA A 167 -3.30 -23.76 0.44
N GLN A 168 -2.73 -22.55 0.47
CA GLN A 168 -2.80 -21.71 1.64
C GLN A 168 -4.24 -21.18 1.71
N LYS A 169 -5.12 -21.83 2.49
CA LYS A 169 -6.36 -21.22 2.96
C LYS A 169 -6.01 -20.14 3.98
N CYS A 170 -5.30 -19.09 3.55
CA CYS A 170 -5.31 -17.86 4.31
C CYS A 170 -6.71 -17.31 4.17
N MET A 171 -7.48 -17.27 5.26
CA MET A 171 -8.82 -16.70 5.18
C MET A 171 -8.67 -15.20 4.98
N ILE A 172 -8.86 -14.79 3.74
CA ILE A 172 -8.89 -13.40 3.32
C ILE A 172 -10.34 -13.13 2.99
N LYS A 173 -10.97 -12.32 3.83
CA LYS A 173 -12.33 -11.86 3.58
C LYS A 173 -12.25 -10.49 2.94
N SER A 174 -12.83 -10.34 1.76
CA SER A 174 -13.14 -9.01 1.24
C SER A 174 -14.17 -8.37 2.17
N ILE A 175 -13.90 -7.14 2.62
CA ILE A 175 -14.79 -6.41 3.52
C ILE A 175 -15.35 -5.22 2.75
N LYS A 176 -16.67 -5.02 2.83
CA LYS A 176 -17.28 -3.78 2.37
C LYS A 176 -16.78 -2.63 3.25
N ILE A 177 -16.24 -1.61 2.61
CA ILE A 177 -15.83 -0.40 3.28
C ILE A 177 -17.09 0.41 3.57
N PRO A 178 -17.33 0.82 4.84
CA PRO A 178 -18.40 1.76 5.13
C PRO A 178 -18.14 3.07 4.38
N GLU A 179 -19.20 3.67 3.84
CA GLU A 179 -19.14 4.96 3.13
C GLU A 179 -18.43 6.04 3.95
#